data_AF-A0A2G8KD80-F1
#
_entry.id   AF-A0A2G8KD80-F1
#
_cell.length_a   1.000
_cell.length_b   1.000
_cell.length_c   1.000
_cell.angle_alpha   90.00
_cell.angle_beta   90.00
_cell.angle_gamma   90.00
#
_symmetry.space_group_name_H-M   'P 1'
#
loop_
_entity.id
_entity.type
_entity.pdbx_description
1 polymer ?
#
loop_
_entity_poly.entity_id
_entity_poly.type
_entity_poly.pdbx_seq_one_letter_code
_entity_poly.pdbx_strand_id
1 'polypeptide(L)'
;MEDPKPSPPKNGVYIVQGEMLLVVTAIRRSSKLTTHLPQEEEQDPLLSNFCRLKEVLNNVSDLQEIEPNVFLGPFLDVIRSEDTTGPITGLALSSVNKFLSYGLLDPSLEKVATGIENIADAVTHARFIGTDTGSDEVVLMKSYR
;
A
#
# COMPACT_ATOMS: atom_id res chain seq x y z
N MET A 1 8.77 -2.38 36.15
CA MET A 1 9.20 -3.53 35.35
C MET A 1 8.51 -3.35 34.03
N GLU A 2 9.24 -2.96 33.00
CA GLU A 2 8.69 -2.76 31.65
C GLU A 2 8.59 -4.14 31.01
N ASP A 3 7.42 -4.50 30.47
CA ASP A 3 7.23 -5.78 29.79
C ASP A 3 8.21 -5.90 28.61
N PRO A 4 8.79 -7.08 28.36
CA PRO A 4 9.67 -7.27 27.22
C PRO A 4 8.89 -7.00 25.93
N LYS A 5 9.36 -6.01 25.17
CA LYS A 5 8.80 -5.63 23.87
C LYS A 5 8.80 -6.88 22.97
N PRO A 6 7.67 -7.22 22.31
CA PRO A 6 7.60 -8.42 21.49
C PRO A 6 8.64 -8.34 20.37
N SER A 7 9.47 -9.38 20.26
CA SER A 7 10.42 -9.51 19.15
C SER A 7 9.66 -9.55 17.83
N PRO A 8 10.11 -8.83 16.78
CA PRO A 8 9.45 -8.87 15.49
C PRO A 8 9.35 -10.31 14.98
N PRO A 9 8.27 -10.67 14.27
CA PRO A 9 8.12 -12.00 13.71
C PRO A 9 9.27 -12.30 12.76
N LYS A 10 9.85 -13.50 12.90
CA LYS A 10 10.92 -14.02 12.00
C LYS A 10 10.53 -14.04 10.52
N ASN A 11 9.26 -13.82 10.21
CA ASN A 11 8.67 -13.86 8.88
C ASN A 11 8.34 -12.46 8.34
N GLY A 12 8.99 -11.39 8.82
CA GLY A 12 8.71 -10.00 8.42
C GLY A 12 8.69 -9.79 6.90
N VAL A 13 9.64 -10.39 6.17
CA VAL A 13 9.70 -10.36 4.70
C VAL A 13 8.40 -10.91 4.08
N TYR A 14 7.91 -12.06 4.54
CA TYR A 14 6.69 -12.69 4.02
C TYR A 14 5.42 -11.89 4.35
N ILE A 15 5.40 -11.20 5.49
CA ILE A 15 4.30 -10.31 5.86
C ILE A 15 4.22 -9.15 4.85
N VAL A 16 5.35 -8.48 4.60
CA VAL A 16 5.40 -7.37 3.64
C VAL A 16 5.08 -7.84 2.23
N GLN A 17 5.61 -8.99 1.80
CA GLN A 17 5.29 -9.59 0.50
C GLN A 17 3.79 -9.89 0.34
N GLY A 18 3.15 -10.43 1.39
CA GLY A 18 1.71 -10.72 1.39
C GLY A 18 0.87 -9.46 1.25
N GLU A 19 1.17 -8.44 2.06
CA GLU A 19 0.47 -7.15 1.99
C GLU A 19 0.70 -6.42 0.65
N MET A 20 1.93 -6.46 0.13
CA MET A 20 2.27 -5.93 -1.19
C MET A 20 1.40 -6.59 -2.27
N LEU A 21 1.28 -7.91 -2.26
CA LEU A 21 0.48 -8.64 -3.26
C LEU A 21 -1.00 -8.25 -3.20
N LEU A 22 -1.55 -8.06 -2.00
CA LEU A 22 -2.93 -7.62 -1.82
C LEU A 22 -3.18 -6.25 -2.47
N VAL A 23 -2.31 -5.28 -2.18
CA VAL A 23 -2.44 -3.92 -2.72
C VAL A 23 -2.23 -3.88 -4.24
N VAL A 24 -1.19 -4.54 -4.75
CA VAL A 24 -0.91 -4.63 -6.20
C VAL A 24 -2.07 -5.26 -6.96
N THR A 25 -2.65 -6.33 -6.41
CA THR A 25 -3.81 -7.00 -7.03
C THR A 25 -5.04 -6.09 -7.07
N ALA A 26 -5.25 -5.27 -6.03
CA ALA A 26 -6.34 -4.32 -5.99
C ALA A 26 -6.16 -3.17 -7.00
N ILE A 27 -4.95 -2.60 -7.11
CA ILE A 27 -4.61 -1.56 -8.09
C ILE A 27 -4.87 -2.07 -9.51
N ARG A 28 -4.32 -3.24 -9.87
CA ARG A 28 -4.53 -3.87 -11.20
C ARG A 28 -5.97 -4.23 -11.52
N ARG A 29 -6.81 -4.42 -10.50
CA ARG A 29 -8.24 -4.68 -10.73
C ARG A 29 -8.99 -3.38 -11.04
N SER A 30 -8.58 -2.28 -10.42
CA SER A 30 -9.15 -0.95 -10.64
C SER A 30 -8.80 -0.39 -12.03
N SER A 31 -7.55 -0.57 -12.48
CA SER A 31 -7.10 -0.17 -13.83
C SER A 31 -7.90 -0.87 -14.95
N LYS A 32 -8.18 -2.16 -14.79
CA LYS A 32 -8.99 -2.93 -15.75
C LYS A 32 -10.44 -2.47 -15.82
N LEU A 33 -11.01 -2.01 -14.69
CA LEU A 33 -12.39 -1.50 -14.66
C LEU A 33 -12.51 -0.15 -15.36
N THR A 34 -11.41 0.56 -15.51
CA THR A 34 -11.30 1.92 -16.06
C THR A 34 -10.76 1.90 -17.49
N THR A 35 -10.97 0.84 -18.29
CA THR A 35 -10.64 0.81 -19.74
C THR A 35 -9.22 1.26 -20.14
N HIS A 36 -8.26 1.26 -19.21
CA HIS A 36 -6.87 1.63 -19.53
C HIS A 36 -6.22 0.55 -20.41
N LEU A 37 -5.43 0.99 -21.39
CA LEU A 37 -4.70 0.09 -22.29
C LEU A 37 -3.64 -0.68 -21.48
N PRO A 38 -3.35 -1.96 -21.79
CA PRO A 38 -2.32 -2.74 -21.08
C PRO A 38 -0.94 -2.06 -21.00
N GLN A 39 -0.65 -1.17 -21.95
CA GLN A 39 0.60 -0.43 -22.05
C GLN A 39 0.71 0.71 -21.01
N GLU A 40 -0.42 1.20 -20.49
CA GLU A 40 -0.47 2.23 -19.44
C GLU A 40 -0.33 1.61 -18.04
N GLU A 41 -0.77 0.35 -17.84
CA GLU A 41 -0.50 -0.39 -16.58
C GLU A 41 0.99 -0.56 -16.31
N GLU A 42 1.82 -0.64 -17.35
CA GLU A 42 3.28 -0.75 -17.25
C GLU A 42 3.95 0.59 -16.88
N GLN A 43 3.24 1.72 -17.03
CA GLN A 43 3.73 3.05 -16.69
C GLN A 43 3.19 3.60 -15.37
N ASP A 44 2.34 2.84 -14.66
CA ASP A 44 1.81 3.26 -13.36
C ASP A 44 2.97 3.39 -12.34
N PRO A 45 3.23 4.61 -11.81
CA PRO A 45 4.32 4.83 -10.87
C PRO A 45 4.14 4.05 -9.56
N LEU A 46 2.91 3.79 -9.12
CA LEU A 46 2.63 2.99 -7.92
C LEU A 46 3.01 1.53 -8.14
N LEU A 47 2.62 0.95 -9.29
CA LEU A 47 3.01 -0.42 -9.64
C LEU A 47 4.52 -0.57 -9.81
N SER A 48 5.18 0.45 -10.37
CA SER A 48 6.64 0.49 -10.48
C SER A 48 7.34 0.47 -9.10
N ASN A 49 6.85 1.26 -8.15
CA ASN A 49 7.38 1.27 -6.78
C ASN A 49 7.23 -0.08 -6.09
N PHE A 50 6.10 -0.78 -6.28
CA PHE A 50 5.92 -2.14 -5.77
C PHE A 50 6.78 -3.18 -6.49
N CYS A 51 7.02 -3.05 -7.80
CA CYS A 51 7.96 -3.91 -8.52
C CYS A 51 9.37 -3.80 -7.94
N ARG A 52 9.85 -2.57 -7.67
CA ARG A 52 11.14 -2.34 -7.01
C ARG A 52 11.18 -2.93 -5.60
N LEU A 53 10.12 -2.76 -4.81
CA LEU A 53 10.02 -3.36 -3.49
C LEU A 53 10.12 -4.89 -3.56
N LYS A 54 9.43 -5.52 -4.52
CA LYS A 54 9.50 -6.97 -4.74
C LYS A 54 10.93 -7.44 -5.01
N GLU A 55 11.68 -6.72 -5.85
CA GLU A 55 13.09 -7.03 -6.11
C GLU A 55 13.93 -6.97 -4.85
N VAL A 56 13.75 -5.93 -4.03
CA VAL A 56 14.47 -5.80 -2.75
C VAL A 56 14.13 -6.97 -1.81
N LEU A 57 12.83 -7.25 -1.61
CA LEU A 57 12.36 -8.31 -0.70
C LEU A 57 12.80 -9.71 -1.13
N ASN A 58 13.04 -9.94 -2.43
CA ASN A 58 13.56 -11.21 -2.93
C ASN A 58 15.06 -11.40 -2.68
N ASN A 59 15.79 -10.32 -2.39
CA ASN A 59 17.24 -10.33 -2.22
C ASN A 59 17.68 -10.27 -0.75
N VAL A 60 16.76 -10.22 0.20
CA VAL A 60 17.05 -10.13 1.64
C VAL A 60 16.46 -11.31 2.39
N SER A 61 17.16 -11.76 3.44
CA SER A 61 16.70 -12.87 4.27
C SER A 61 15.94 -12.38 5.51
N ASP A 62 16.32 -11.22 6.02
CA ASP A 62 15.66 -10.54 7.13
C ASP A 62 15.20 -9.13 6.72
N LEU A 63 14.04 -8.72 7.23
CA LEU A 63 13.50 -7.37 7.03
C LEU A 63 14.35 -6.30 7.73
N GLN A 64 15.12 -6.68 8.75
CA GLN A 64 16.06 -5.78 9.44
C GLN A 64 17.25 -5.35 8.56
N GLU A 65 17.49 -6.05 7.44
CA GLU A 65 18.56 -5.70 6.48
C GLU A 65 18.21 -4.48 5.60
N ILE A 66 16.94 -4.08 5.58
CA ILE A 66 16.46 -2.97 4.77
C ILE A 66 15.93 -1.83 5.64
N GLU A 67 16.08 -0.60 5.15
CA GLU A 67 15.55 0.54 5.88
C GLU A 67 14.01 0.53 5.85
N PRO A 68 13.35 0.91 6.96
CA PRO A 68 11.90 1.01 7.04
C PRO A 68 11.21 1.67 5.85
N ASN A 69 11.75 2.79 5.39
CA ASN A 69 11.18 3.55 4.29
C ASN A 69 11.21 2.81 2.95
N VAL A 70 12.09 1.82 2.77
CA VAL A 70 12.15 1.01 1.54
C VAL A 70 10.87 0.21 1.36
N PHE A 71 10.33 -0.37 2.44
CA PHE A 71 9.09 -1.13 2.37
C PHE A 71 7.84 -0.33 2.71
N LEU A 72 7.96 0.75 3.50
CA LEU A 72 6.82 1.63 3.78
C LEU A 72 6.47 2.50 2.57
N GLY A 73 7.47 3.07 1.89
CA GLY A 73 7.31 4.06 0.83
C GLY A 73 6.19 3.73 -0.17
N PRO A 74 6.21 2.55 -0.83
CA PRO A 74 5.19 2.18 -1.81
C PRO A 74 3.76 2.17 -1.26
N PHE A 75 3.54 1.79 0.00
CA PHE A 75 2.21 1.83 0.62
C PHE A 75 1.79 3.25 0.95
N LEU A 76 2.73 4.08 1.40
CA LEU A 76 2.46 5.48 1.69
C LEU A 76 2.17 6.28 0.41
N ASP A 77 2.82 5.95 -0.70
CA ASP A 77 2.52 6.55 -2.01
C ASP A 77 1.08 6.24 -2.45
N VAL A 78 0.59 5.02 -2.23
CA VAL A 78 -0.82 4.65 -2.49
C VAL A 78 -1.78 5.47 -1.62
N ILE A 79 -1.42 5.71 -0.36
CA ILE A 79 -2.27 6.47 0.58
C ILE A 79 -2.35 7.95 0.17
N ARG A 80 -1.25 8.53 -0.32
CA ARG A 80 -1.17 9.92 -0.76
C ARG A 80 -1.74 10.16 -2.16
N SER A 81 -1.77 9.15 -3.01
CA SER A 81 -2.19 9.28 -4.40
C SER A 81 -3.65 9.72 -4.50
N GLU A 82 -3.91 10.71 -5.34
CA GLU A 82 -5.28 11.17 -5.64
C GLU A 82 -5.99 10.25 -6.65
N ASP A 83 -5.23 9.40 -7.33
CA ASP A 83 -5.73 8.46 -8.35
C ASP A 83 -6.16 7.11 -7.75
N THR A 84 -5.98 6.92 -6.43
CA THR A 84 -6.37 5.69 -5.73
C THR A 84 -7.79 5.78 -5.19
N THR A 85 -8.53 4.68 -5.29
CA THR A 85 -9.90 4.59 -4.78
C THR A 85 -9.90 4.34 -3.27
N GLY A 86 -10.96 4.77 -2.58
CA GLY A 86 -11.12 4.56 -1.13
C GLY A 86 -10.84 3.12 -0.66
N PRO A 87 -11.32 2.06 -1.35
CA PRO A 87 -10.99 0.68 -1.00
C PRO A 87 -9.50 0.33 -1.11
N ILE A 88 -8.78 0.86 -2.12
CA ILE A 88 -7.33 0.63 -2.29
C ILE A 88 -6.56 1.37 -1.19
N THR A 89 -6.91 2.62 -0.91
CA THR A 89 -6.34 3.42 0.19
C THR A 89 -6.56 2.73 1.53
N GLY A 90 -7.76 2.19 1.77
CA GLY A 90 -8.08 1.41 2.96
C GLY A 90 -7.23 0.14 3.11
N LEU A 91 -6.94 -0.56 2.00
CA LEU A 91 -6.03 -1.71 2.02
C LEU A 91 -4.61 -1.29 2.41
N ALA A 92 -4.07 -0.24 1.79
CA ALA A 92 -2.72 0.24 2.11
C ALA A 92 -2.60 0.69 3.58
N LEU A 93 -3.60 1.40 4.11
CA LEU A 93 -3.65 1.77 5.53
C LEU A 93 -3.70 0.55 6.46
N SER A 94 -4.50 -0.46 6.10
CA SER A 94 -4.57 -1.72 6.85
C SER A 94 -3.21 -2.42 6.88
N SER A 95 -2.50 -2.46 5.75
CA SER A 95 -1.14 -3.01 5.67
C SER A 95 -0.15 -2.26 6.56
N VAL A 96 -0.14 -0.92 6.52
CA VAL A 96 0.71 -0.10 7.41
C VAL A 96 0.40 -0.35 8.88
N ASN A 97 -0.89 -0.43 9.24
CA ASN A 97 -1.31 -0.74 10.60
C ASN A 97 -0.84 -2.13 11.06
N LYS A 98 -0.83 -3.14 10.18
CA LYS A 98 -0.27 -4.46 10.48
C LYS A 98 1.24 -4.39 10.70
N PHE A 99 1.98 -3.63 9.90
CA PHE A 99 3.43 -3.47 10.08
C PHE A 99 3.77 -2.88 11.45
N LEU A 100 3.00 -1.88 11.90
CA LEU A 100 3.09 -1.32 13.24
C LEU A 100 2.72 -2.34 14.33
N SER A 101 1.57 -3.01 14.15
CA SER A 101 1.04 -3.96 15.15
C SER A 101 1.94 -5.19 15.34
N TYR A 102 2.66 -5.60 14.29
CA TYR A 102 3.63 -6.70 14.35
C TYR A 102 5.03 -6.26 14.76
N GLY A 103 5.25 -4.97 15.04
CA GLY A 103 6.55 -4.46 15.45
C GLY A 103 7.61 -4.56 14.35
N LEU A 104 7.23 -4.49 13.07
CA LEU A 104 8.19 -4.48 11.96
C LEU A 104 9.05 -3.21 11.93
N LEU A 105 8.58 -2.17 12.61
CA LEU A 105 9.31 -0.93 12.84
C LEU A 105 9.81 -0.92 14.28
N ASP A 106 11.09 -1.23 14.50
CA ASP A 106 11.69 -1.18 15.83
C ASP A 106 11.91 0.30 16.25
N PRO A 107 11.16 0.82 17.24
CA PRO A 107 11.29 2.22 17.66
C PRO A 107 12.63 2.57 18.29
N SER A 108 13.46 1.57 18.60
CA SER A 108 14.82 1.79 19.14
C SER A 108 15.84 2.16 18.05
N LEU A 109 15.49 1.97 16.78
CA LEU A 109 16.34 2.33 15.65
C LEU A 109 16.09 3.78 15.23
N GLU A 110 17.17 4.58 15.15
CA GLU A 110 17.12 5.99 14.70
C GLU A 110 16.43 6.14 13.33
N LYS A 111 16.58 5.12 12.46
CA LYS A 111 15.97 5.06 11.12
C LYS A 111 14.45 4.93 11.10
N VAL A 112 13.80 4.62 12.23
CA VAL A 112 12.34 4.46 12.32
C VAL A 112 11.62 5.80 12.50
N ALA A 113 12.25 6.81 13.09
CA ALA A 113 11.63 8.12 13.30
C ALA A 113 11.08 8.72 11.99
N THR A 114 11.91 8.76 10.95
CA THR A 114 11.49 9.21 9.61
C THR A 114 10.38 8.35 9.02
N GLY A 115 10.37 7.04 9.27
CA GLY A 115 9.30 6.16 8.84
C GLY A 115 7.95 6.49 9.50
N ILE A 116 7.97 6.80 10.81
CA ILE A 116 6.78 7.21 11.56
C ILE A 116 6.27 8.58 11.10
N GLU A 117 7.17 9.54 10.87
CA GLU A 117 6.82 10.85 10.31
C GLU A 117 6.17 10.70 8.93
N ASN A 118 6.75 9.86 8.07
CA ASN A 118 6.19 9.58 6.75
C ASN A 118 4.82 8.90 6.82
N ILE A 119 4.57 8.04 7.82
CA ILE A 119 3.23 7.47 8.05
C ILE A 119 2.25 8.58 8.46
N ALA A 120 2.61 9.42 9.41
CA ALA A 120 1.77 10.51 9.88
C ALA A 120 1.40 11.46 8.72
N ASP A 121 2.40 11.85 7.92
CA ASP A 121 2.21 12.66 6.72
C ASP A 121 1.32 11.98 5.68
N ALA A 122 1.49 10.68 5.41
CA ALA A 122 0.62 10.01 4.45
C ALA A 122 -0.84 9.99 4.93
N VAL A 123 -1.06 9.73 6.22
CA VAL A 123 -2.40 9.64 6.81
C VAL A 123 -3.12 11.00 6.78
N THR A 124 -2.42 12.13 6.94
CA THR A 124 -3.05 13.46 6.82
C THR A 124 -3.50 13.78 5.40
N HIS A 125 -2.90 13.16 4.40
CA HIS A 125 -3.26 13.29 2.98
C HIS A 125 -4.23 12.20 2.50
N ALA A 126 -4.55 11.20 3.34
CA ALA A 126 -5.42 10.09 2.96
C ALA A 126 -6.83 10.59 2.60
N ARG A 127 -7.26 10.31 1.37
CA ARG A 127 -8.62 10.59 0.91
C ARG A 127 -9.48 9.34 1.02
N PHE A 128 -10.51 9.41 1.85
CA PHE A 128 -11.59 8.43 1.82
C PHE A 128 -12.70 8.99 0.93
N ILE A 129 -12.54 8.83 -0.38
CA ILE A 129 -13.66 9.03 -1.27
C ILE A 129 -14.60 7.87 -0.98
N GLY A 130 -15.70 8.16 -0.29
CA GLY A 130 -16.78 7.20 -0.13
C GLY A 130 -17.08 6.62 -1.50
N THR A 131 -17.02 5.30 -1.63
CA THR A 131 -17.58 4.65 -2.81
C THR A 131 -19.04 5.06 -2.82
N ASP A 132 -19.40 6.04 -3.62
CA ASP A 132 -20.79 6.39 -3.78
C ASP A 132 -21.48 5.11 -4.25
N THR A 133 -22.46 4.66 -3.48
CA THR A 133 -23.41 3.61 -3.84
C THR A 133 -24.35 4.16 -4.92
N GLY A 134 -23.77 4.63 -6.02
CA GLY A 134 -24.39 5.44 -7.05
C GLY A 134 -23.88 5.09 -8.44
N SER A 135 -23.86 3.79 -8.77
CA SER A 135 -23.88 3.36 -10.17
C SER A 135 -25.02 2.37 -10.39
N ASP A 136 -26.20 2.75 -9.89
CA ASP A 136 -27.49 2.26 -10.38
C ASP A 136 -28.11 3.30 -11.33
N GLU A 137 -27.26 4.01 -12.08
CA GLU A 137 -27.73 4.73 -13.27
C GLU A 137 -27.87 3.73 -14.42
N VAL A 138 -29.09 3.22 -14.52
CA VAL A 138 -29.66 2.67 -15.74
C VAL A 138 -29.23 3.51 -16.95
N VAL A 139 -28.29 3.01 -17.76
CA VAL A 139 -28.04 3.56 -19.09
C VAL A 139 -29.17 3.11 -20.01
N LEU A 140 -30.33 3.77 -19.89
CA LEU A 140 -31.37 3.74 -20.91
C LEU A 140 -30.94 4.65 -22.05
N MET A 141 -30.16 4.13 -23.00
CA MET A 141 -29.97 4.82 -24.27
C MET A 141 -31.22 4.63 -25.14
N LYS A 142 -32.21 5.49 -24.93
CA LYS A 142 -33.21 5.78 -25.96
C LYS A 142 -32.56 6.70 -26.99
N SER A 143 -32.42 6.20 -28.21
CA SER A 143 -32.69 6.97 -29.43
C SER A 143 -32.77 6.00 -30.61
N TYR A 144 -34.02 5.64 -30.93
CA TYR A 144 -34.44 5.31 -32.29
C TYR A 144 -33.83 6.31 -33.28
N ARG A 145 -33.23 5.81 -34.34
CA ARG A 145 -33.43 6.36 -35.68
C ARG A 145 -33.48 5.23 -36.68
#